data_AF-A0A1A8KGU8-F1
#
_entry.id   AF-A0A1A8KGU8-F1
#
_cell.length_a   1.000
_cell.length_b   1.000
_cell.length_c   1.000
_cell.angle_alpha   90.00
_cell.angle_beta   90.00
_cell.angle_gamma   90.00
#
_symmetry.space_group_name_H-M   'P 1'
#
loop_
_entity.id
_entity.type
_entity.pdbx_description
1 polymer ?
#
loop_
_entity_poly.entity_id
_entity_poly.type
_entity_poly.pdbx_seq_one_letter_code
_entity_poly.pdbx_strand_id
1 'polypeptide(L)'
;KTFDGWPFDKDCACTPENMARAGFVHTPSDNSPDVATCFFCLKELEGWEPEDDPEKEHKSHSPSCHFIALKKRVEELTTEEFLKLQKEKQKFLVTKTGKEAIALFERAAKQKREEILRMAMGEE
;
A
#
# COMPACT_ATOMS: atom_id res chain seq x y z
N LYS A 1 11.59 14.51 3.07
CA LYS A 1 10.10 14.67 3.06
C LYS A 1 9.62 14.11 1.72
N THR A 2 8.53 13.34 1.69
CA THR A 2 8.09 12.63 0.46
C THR A 2 7.07 13.40 -0.36
N PHE A 3 6.27 14.26 0.27
CA PHE A 3 5.17 15.03 -0.34
C PHE A 3 5.66 16.23 -1.17
N ASP A 4 6.54 15.99 -2.13
CA ASP A 4 6.98 17.01 -3.08
C ASP A 4 5.98 17.09 -4.24
N GLY A 5 5.46 18.29 -4.53
CA GLY A 5 4.39 18.46 -5.54
C GLY A 5 3.00 17.98 -5.12
N TRP A 6 2.75 17.77 -3.82
CA TRP A 6 1.42 17.41 -3.31
C TRP A 6 0.42 18.56 -3.54
N PRO A 7 -0.79 18.29 -4.08
CA PRO A 7 -1.71 19.35 -4.51
C PRO A 7 -2.46 20.07 -3.38
N PHE A 8 -2.50 19.50 -2.17
CA PHE A 8 -3.31 20.01 -1.06
C PHE A 8 -2.46 20.62 0.05
N ASP A 9 -2.78 21.84 0.47
CA ASP A 9 -1.99 22.60 1.45
C ASP A 9 -2.80 22.94 2.70
N LYS A 10 -2.43 24.03 3.39
CA LYS A 10 -2.93 24.47 4.71
C LYS A 10 -4.45 24.54 4.86
N ASP A 11 -5.20 24.74 3.77
CA ASP A 11 -6.66 24.91 3.81
C ASP A 11 -7.41 23.57 3.60
N CYS A 12 -6.69 22.46 3.48
CA CYS A 12 -7.22 21.11 3.25
C CYS A 12 -7.10 20.22 4.51
N ALA A 13 -7.91 19.16 4.59
CA ALA A 13 -7.78 18.11 5.58
C ALA A 13 -6.63 17.13 5.25
N CYS A 14 -6.38 16.86 3.97
CA CYS A 14 -5.34 15.95 3.48
C CYS A 14 -3.97 16.64 3.26
N THR A 15 -3.55 17.50 4.19
CA THR A 15 -2.23 18.17 4.12
C THR A 15 -1.07 17.14 4.19
N PRO A 16 0.14 17.48 3.70
CA PRO A 16 1.31 16.61 3.82
C PRO A 16 1.57 16.12 5.26
N GLU A 17 1.37 16.98 6.25
CA GLU A 17 1.51 16.66 7.67
C GLU A 17 0.46 15.67 8.15
N ASN A 18 -0.81 15.86 7.77
CA ASN A 18 -1.90 14.97 8.15
C ASN A 18 -1.76 13.60 7.45
N MET A 19 -1.36 13.60 6.18
CA MET A 19 -1.04 12.40 5.41
C MET A 19 0.10 11.60 6.06
N ALA A 20 1.21 12.26 6.40
CA ALA A 20 2.33 11.62 7.08
C ALA A 20 1.94 11.08 8.45
N ARG A 21 1.11 11.81 9.21
CA ARG A 21 0.58 11.37 10.52
C ARG A 21 -0.29 10.12 10.40
N ALA A 22 -1.09 10.00 9.34
CA ALA A 22 -1.86 8.80 9.02
C ALA A 22 -1.00 7.65 8.44
N GLY A 23 0.31 7.86 8.28
CA GLY A 23 1.27 6.85 7.84
C GLY A 23 1.42 6.77 6.32
N PHE A 24 0.97 7.77 5.57
CA PHE A 24 1.18 7.83 4.13
C PHE A 24 2.53 8.44 3.77
N VAL A 25 3.11 7.93 2.69
CA VAL A 25 4.20 8.54 1.94
C VAL A 25 3.70 8.82 0.53
N HIS A 26 4.01 9.99 -0.01
CA HIS A 26 3.69 10.34 -1.39
C HIS A 26 4.59 9.55 -2.34
N THR A 27 3.97 8.83 -3.27
CA THR A 27 4.60 7.91 -4.22
C THR A 27 3.97 8.12 -5.60
N PRO A 28 4.14 9.31 -6.20
CA PRO A 28 3.47 9.67 -7.44
C PRO A 28 3.93 8.78 -8.60
N SER A 29 3.05 8.62 -9.58
CA SER A 29 3.38 8.06 -10.89
C SER A 29 2.94 9.04 -11.99
N ASP A 30 3.45 8.88 -13.20
CA ASP A 30 3.14 9.77 -14.33
C ASP A 30 1.64 9.92 -14.60
N ASN A 31 0.85 8.87 -14.33
CA ASN A 31 -0.60 8.86 -14.55
C ASN A 31 -1.42 9.19 -13.31
N SER A 32 -0.81 9.18 -12.12
CA SER A 32 -1.48 9.39 -10.84
C SER A 32 -0.57 10.21 -9.92
N PRO A 33 -0.62 11.56 -10.01
CA PRO A 33 0.30 12.46 -9.32
C PRO A 33 0.04 12.57 -7.81
N ASP A 34 -1.11 12.12 -7.32
CA ASP A 34 -1.54 12.21 -5.92
C ASP A 34 -1.56 10.84 -5.21
N VAL A 35 -0.89 9.82 -5.78
CA VAL A 35 -0.80 8.51 -5.13
C VAL A 35 -0.03 8.62 -3.82
N ALA A 36 -0.65 8.12 -2.75
CA ALA A 36 -0.04 8.00 -1.45
C ALA A 36 -0.11 6.55 -0.94
N THR A 37 1.02 6.04 -0.45
CA THR A 37 1.16 4.66 0.00
C THR A 37 1.41 4.61 1.49
N CYS A 38 0.69 3.78 2.23
CA CYS A 38 1.00 3.57 3.64
C CYS A 38 2.38 2.90 3.80
N PHE A 39 3.30 3.48 4.59
CA PHE A 39 4.64 2.90 4.81
C PHE A 39 4.62 1.54 5.52
N PHE A 40 3.50 1.18 6.15
CA PHE A 40 3.35 -0.03 6.94
C PHE A 40 2.62 -1.15 6.19
N CYS A 41 1.36 -0.94 5.82
CA CYS A 41 0.54 -1.95 5.15
C CYS A 41 0.63 -1.88 3.62
N LEU A 42 1.39 -0.93 3.06
CA LEU A 42 1.53 -0.72 1.62
C LEU A 42 0.20 -0.57 0.86
N LYS A 43 -0.85 -0.11 1.55
CA LYS A 43 -2.10 0.26 0.90
C LYS A 43 -1.86 1.57 0.16
N GLU A 44 -2.05 1.52 -1.15
CA GLU A 44 -2.02 2.67 -2.05
C GLU A 44 -3.43 3.25 -2.16
N LEU A 45 -3.52 4.58 -2.10
CA LEU A 45 -4.72 5.38 -2.33
C LEU A 45 -4.37 6.55 -3.25
N GLU A 46 -5.29 6.89 -4.13
CA GLU A 46 -5.22 7.98 -5.11
C GLU A 46 -6.61 8.62 -5.25
N GLY A 47 -6.70 9.76 -5.92
CA GLY A 47 -7.96 10.49 -6.07
C GLY A 47 -8.35 11.24 -4.79
N TRP A 48 -7.37 11.79 -4.10
CA TRP A 48 -7.58 12.54 -2.85
C TRP A 48 -8.35 13.84 -3.12
N GLU A 49 -9.29 14.16 -2.25
CA GLU A 49 -10.03 15.42 -2.23
C GLU A 49 -9.57 16.29 -1.05
N PRO A 50 -9.68 17.64 -1.14
CA PRO A 50 -9.26 18.54 -0.07
C PRO A 50 -9.85 18.21 1.30
N GLU A 51 -11.08 17.69 1.35
CA GLU A 51 -11.84 17.40 2.57
C GLU A 51 -11.54 16.03 3.17
N ASP A 52 -10.76 15.19 2.48
CA ASP A 52 -10.46 13.84 2.92
C ASP A 52 -9.63 13.83 4.20
N ASP A 53 -10.07 13.01 5.16
CA ASP A 53 -9.37 12.76 6.41
C ASP A 53 -8.47 11.53 6.24
N PRO A 54 -7.14 11.69 6.18
CA PRO A 54 -6.25 10.57 5.83
C PRO A 54 -6.33 9.40 6.82
N GLU A 55 -6.62 9.65 8.10
CA GLU A 55 -6.76 8.59 9.09
C GLU A 55 -8.05 7.78 8.87
N LYS A 56 -9.16 8.46 8.54
CA LYS A 56 -10.42 7.78 8.20
C LYS A 56 -10.30 6.99 6.91
N GLU A 57 -9.71 7.57 5.87
CA GLU A 57 -9.49 6.88 4.59
C GLU A 57 -8.62 5.64 4.78
N HIS A 58 -7.51 5.77 5.52
CA HIS A 58 -6.67 4.62 5.83
C HIS A 58 -7.43 3.53 6.59
N LYS A 59 -8.22 3.89 7.61
CA LYS A 59 -8.99 2.93 8.39
C LYS A 59 -10.09 2.26 7.57
N SER A 60 -10.73 2.98 6.65
CA SER A 60 -11.75 2.46 5.74
C SER A 60 -11.16 1.43 4.76
N HIS A 61 -10.02 1.78 4.16
CA HIS A 61 -9.40 0.97 3.11
C HIS A 61 -8.42 -0.11 3.60
N SER A 62 -7.95 -0.01 4.84
CA SER A 62 -7.06 -1.00 5.48
C SER A 62 -7.33 -1.10 6.99
N PRO A 63 -8.54 -1.57 7.40
CA PRO A 63 -8.93 -1.62 8.81
C PRO A 63 -8.04 -2.55 9.66
N SER A 64 -7.30 -3.46 9.03
CA SER A 64 -6.36 -4.38 9.68
C SER A 64 -4.91 -3.87 9.70
N CYS A 65 -4.64 -2.65 9.24
CA CYS A 65 -3.32 -2.06 9.33
C CYS A 65 -2.94 -1.85 10.80
N HIS A 66 -1.88 -2.52 11.25
CA HIS A 66 -1.46 -2.43 12.65
C HIS A 66 -0.96 -1.04 13.01
N PHE A 67 -0.45 -0.26 12.06
CA PHE A 67 -0.05 1.12 12.30
C PHE A 67 -1.25 2.02 12.63
N ILE A 68 -2.30 2.02 11.79
CA ILE A 68 -3.47 2.88 12.02
C ILE A 68 -4.30 2.43 13.24
N ALA A 69 -4.18 1.15 13.63
CA ALA A 69 -4.77 0.64 14.85
C ALA A 69 -4.03 1.09 16.12
N LEU A 70 -2.77 1.53 16.02
CA LEU A 70 -2.06 2.13 17.16
C LEU A 70 -2.67 3.49 17.46
N LYS A 71 -3.16 3.66 18.67
CA LYS A 71 -3.60 4.97 19.18
C LYS A 71 -2.45 5.70 19.90
N LYS A 72 -1.22 5.55 19.41
CA LYS A 72 0.01 6.08 20.01
C LYS A 72 0.88 6.73 18.95
N ARG A 73 1.59 7.80 19.33
CA ARG A 73 2.62 8.38 18.45
C ARG A 73 3.84 7.47 18.41
N VAL A 74 4.62 7.57 17.33
CA VAL A 74 5.81 6.72 17.15
C VAL A 74 6.82 6.93 18.28
N GLU A 75 6.96 8.17 18.74
CA GLU A 75 7.86 8.57 19.83
C GLU A 75 7.43 8.02 21.20
N GLU A 76 6.18 7.57 21.32
CA GLU A 76 5.60 7.02 22.56
C GLU A 76 5.62 5.49 22.58
N LEU A 77 6.10 4.86 21.51
CA LEU A 77 6.18 3.41 21.43
C LEU A 77 7.31 2.88 22.31
N THR A 78 6.99 1.85 23.08
CA THR A 78 8.01 1.01 23.71
C THR A 78 8.77 0.21 22.65
N THR A 79 9.99 -0.26 23.00
CA THR A 79 10.76 -1.17 22.15
C THR A 79 9.96 -2.40 21.75
N GLU A 80 9.19 -2.97 22.68
CA GLU A 80 8.36 -4.16 22.41
C GLU A 80 7.26 -3.87 21.38
N GLU A 81 6.55 -2.75 21.53
CA GLU A 81 5.51 -2.34 20.58
C GLU A 81 6.10 -2.09 19.19
N PHE A 82 7.24 -1.41 19.13
CA PHE A 82 7.96 -1.19 17.87
C PHE A 82 8.37 -2.51 17.21
N LEU A 83 8.94 -3.45 17.96
CA LEU A 83 9.34 -4.75 17.44
C LEU A 83 8.13 -5.56 16.95
N LYS A 84 7.00 -5.49 17.65
CA LYS A 84 5.74 -6.12 17.23
C LYS A 84 5.26 -5.55 15.90
N LEU A 85 5.33 -4.24 15.72
CA LEU A 85 4.99 -3.60 14.46
C LEU A 85 5.92 -4.03 13.32
N GLN A 86 7.23 -4.02 13.55
CA GLN A 86 8.17 -4.49 12.53
C GLN A 86 7.90 -5.95 12.15
N LYS A 87 7.62 -6.82 13.12
CA LYS A 87 7.24 -8.21 12.85
C LYS A 87 5.99 -8.32 11.97
N GLU A 88 4.92 -7.58 12.29
CA GLU A 88 3.69 -7.63 11.49
C GLU A 88 3.88 -7.04 10.09
N LYS A 89 4.69 -5.98 9.94
CA LYS A 89 5.09 -5.46 8.63
C LYS A 89 5.83 -6.51 7.81
N GLN A 90 6.84 -7.17 8.39
CA GLN A 90 7.59 -8.21 7.70
C GLN A 90 6.70 -9.39 7.29
N LYS A 91 5.82 -9.85 8.19
CA LYS A 91 4.83 -10.88 7.89
C LYS A 91 3.92 -10.50 6.72
N PHE A 92 3.45 -9.25 6.71
CA PHE A 92 2.63 -8.72 5.62
C PHE A 92 3.41 -8.74 4.29
N LEU A 93 4.64 -8.22 4.26
CA LEU A 93 5.50 -8.20 3.07
C LEU A 93 5.73 -9.60 2.51
N VAL A 94 6.18 -10.54 3.35
CA VAL A 94 6.42 -11.93 2.95
C VAL A 94 5.16 -12.57 2.38
N THR A 95 4.01 -12.34 3.03
CA THR A 95 2.73 -12.89 2.56
C THR A 95 2.30 -12.28 1.22
N LYS A 96 2.45 -10.96 1.06
CA LYS A 96 2.09 -10.24 -0.18
C LYS A 96 2.96 -10.72 -1.34
N THR A 97 4.28 -10.64 -1.19
CA THR A 97 5.22 -11.08 -2.24
C THR A 97 5.08 -12.56 -2.57
N GLY A 98 4.84 -13.41 -1.58
CA GLY A 98 4.58 -14.83 -1.81
C GLY A 98 3.32 -15.08 -2.64
N LYS A 99 2.22 -14.38 -2.34
CA LYS A 99 0.97 -14.46 -3.12
C LYS A 99 1.13 -13.94 -4.54
N GLU A 100 1.84 -12.83 -4.72
CA GLU A 100 2.13 -12.26 -6.05
C GLU A 100 2.98 -13.22 -6.90
N ALA A 101 3.99 -13.84 -6.30
CA ALA A 101 4.81 -14.85 -6.98
C ALA A 101 4.00 -16.08 -7.39
N ILE A 102 3.11 -16.57 -6.51
CA ILE A 102 2.20 -17.68 -6.84
C ILE A 102 1.28 -17.30 -8.00
N ALA A 103 0.64 -16.14 -7.95
CA ALA A 103 -0.26 -15.68 -9.00
C ALA A 103 0.45 -15.52 -10.37
N LEU A 104 1.69 -15.02 -10.35
CA LEU A 104 2.53 -14.93 -11.54
C LEU A 104 2.83 -16.32 -12.12
N PHE A 105 3.22 -17.27 -11.25
CA PHE A 105 3.49 -18.64 -11.65
C PHE A 105 2.25 -19.32 -12.23
N GLU A 106 1.09 -19.19 -11.60
CA GLU A 106 -0.17 -19.74 -12.08
C GLU A 106 -0.54 -19.20 -13.47
N ARG A 107 -0.36 -17.90 -13.69
CA ARG A 107 -0.58 -17.27 -15.01
C ARG A 107 0.35 -17.85 -16.07
N ALA A 108 1.65 -17.94 -15.75
CA ALA A 108 2.64 -18.51 -16.66
C ALA A 108 2.36 -19.99 -16.97
N ALA A 109 1.97 -20.77 -15.97
CA ALA A 109 1.61 -22.18 -16.13
C ALA A 109 0.37 -22.35 -17.03
N LYS A 110 -0.65 -21.49 -16.87
CA LYS A 110 -1.83 -21.49 -17.73
C LYS A 110 -1.47 -21.18 -19.19
N GLN A 111 -0.69 -20.13 -19.43
CA GLN A 111 -0.23 -19.78 -20.78
C GLN A 111 0.56 -20.92 -21.40
N LYS A 112 1.48 -21.55 -20.64
CA LYS A 112 2.27 -22.66 -21.17
C LYS A 112 1.43 -23.88 -21.49
N ARG A 113 0.41 -24.17 -20.69
CA ARG A 113 -0.56 -25.23 -20.98
C ARG A 113 -1.33 -24.96 -22.28
N GLU A 114 -1.77 -23.72 -22.51
CA GLU A 114 -2.46 -23.32 -23.73
C GLU A 114 -1.58 -23.45 -24.97
N GLU A 115 -0.29 -23.10 -24.87
CA GLU A 115 0.70 -23.34 -25.94
C GLU A 115 0.85 -24.83 -26.27
N ILE A 116 1.03 -25.68 -25.25
CA ILE A 116 1.19 -27.13 -25.44
C ILE A 116 -0.04 -27.72 -26.14
N LEU A 117 -1.24 -27.29 -25.77
CA LEU A 117 -2.48 -27.75 -26.40
C LEU A 117 -2.60 -27.31 -27.86
N ARG A 118 -2.28 -26.06 -28.19
CA ARG A 118 -2.28 -25.57 -29.58
C ARG A 118 -1.31 -26.35 -30.45
N MET A 119 -0.09 -26.56 -29.97
CA MET A 119 0.92 -27.38 -30.65
C MET A 119 0.43 -28.81 -30.90
N ALA A 120 -0.26 -29.42 -29.93
CA ALA A 120 -0.80 -30.77 -30.07
C ALA A 120 -1.97 -30.86 -31.07
N MET A 121 -2.71 -29.77 -31.28
CA MET A 121 -3.83 -29.71 -32.24
C MET A 121 -3.39 -29.30 -33.65
N GLY A 122 -2.11 -28.98 -33.87
CA GLY A 122 -1.60 -28.53 -35.17
C GLY A 122 -2.04 -27.11 -35.56
N GLU A 123 -2.49 -26.33 -34.58
CA GLU A 123 -2.79 -24.90 -34.73
C GLU A 123 -1.50 -24.13 -34.42
N GLU A 124 -0.76 -23.71 -35.46
CA GLU A 124 0.35 -22.76 -35.34
C GLU A 124 -0.15 -21.34 -35.05
#